data_AF-A0AAU9XK05-F1
#
_entry.id   AF-A0AAU9XK05-F1
#
_cell.length_a   1.000
_cell.length_b   1.000
_cell.length_c   1.000
_cell.angle_alpha   90.00
_cell.angle_beta   90.00
_cell.angle_gamma   90.00
#
_symmetry.space_group_name_H-M   'P 1'
#
loop_
_entity.id
_entity.type
_entity.pdbx_description
1 polymer ?
#
loop_
_entity_poly.entity_id
_entity_poly.type
_entity_poly.pdbx_seq_one_letter_code
_entity_poly.pdbx_strand_id
1 'polypeptide(L)'
;MPRDQRSVREQFNKLLKDYKNKKNKEEKASGINPDPPTENETLLEEIVAAMESTTLRVGNANSKKDDQKRKDALACRDKAMTTWAKAGASGEASDSGDESATEKKTVKRRGRKRRASSDPFQYLAEKTAKETDLRKEELEFQRQQLQLQAEQQKEQFKVQQEQMKQMMQSQMNTQNLVLALVQKLTK
;
A
#
# COMPACT_ATOMS: atom_id res chain seq x y z
N MET A 1 -18.27 23.25 7.39
CA MET A 1 -18.08 21.78 7.45
C MET A 1 -17.13 21.38 6.33
N PRO A 2 -15.99 20.73 6.62
CA PRO A 2 -15.14 20.13 5.59
C PRO A 2 -15.96 19.10 4.80
N ARG A 3 -15.98 19.20 3.47
CA ARG A 3 -16.66 18.18 2.64
C ARG A 3 -15.89 16.87 2.73
N ASP A 4 -16.59 15.75 2.89
CA ASP A 4 -15.97 14.44 2.88
C ASP A 4 -15.28 14.19 1.53
N GLN A 5 -14.00 13.83 1.58
CA GLN A 5 -13.19 13.54 0.38
C GLN A 5 -13.76 12.39 -0.46
N ARG A 6 -14.49 11.44 0.15
CA ARG A 6 -15.19 10.37 -0.60
C ARG A 6 -16.31 10.95 -1.44
N SER A 7 -17.11 11.83 -0.84
CA SER A 7 -18.24 12.49 -1.51
C SER A 7 -17.78 13.29 -2.74
N VAL A 8 -16.65 14.00 -2.65
CA VAL A 8 -16.10 14.78 -3.78
C VAL A 8 -15.71 13.89 -4.95
N ARG A 9 -15.03 12.75 -4.70
CA ARG A 9 -14.65 11.81 -5.76
C ARG A 9 -15.85 11.16 -6.43
N GLU A 10 -16.84 10.76 -5.64
CA GLU A 10 -18.08 10.18 -6.16
C GLU A 10 -18.84 11.16 -7.05
N GLN A 11 -18.95 12.42 -6.63
CA GLN A 11 -19.56 13.48 -7.43
C GLN A 11 -18.80 13.75 -8.73
N PHE A 12 -17.46 13.83 -8.67
CA PHE A 12 -16.64 13.98 -9.87
C PHE A 12 -16.83 12.81 -10.86
N ASN A 13 -16.79 11.58 -10.36
CA ASN A 13 -17.00 10.38 -11.19
C ASN A 13 -18.39 10.36 -11.84
N LYS A 14 -19.42 10.83 -11.12
CA LYS A 14 -20.77 10.97 -11.66
C LYS A 14 -20.80 11.99 -12.80
N LEU A 15 -20.25 13.19 -12.60
CA LEU A 15 -20.17 14.24 -13.63
C LEU A 15 -19.42 13.75 -14.88
N LEU A 16 -18.30 13.07 -14.69
CA LEU A 16 -17.52 12.52 -15.80
C LEU A 16 -18.29 11.45 -16.59
N LYS A 17 -19.05 10.60 -15.89
CA LYS A 17 -19.91 9.59 -16.53
C LYS A 17 -21.04 10.23 -17.32
N ASP A 18 -21.67 11.25 -16.77
CA ASP A 18 -22.77 11.97 -17.42
C ASP A 18 -22.27 12.68 -18.69
N TYR A 19 -21.11 13.33 -18.62
CA TYR A 19 -20.44 13.94 -19.79
C TYR A 19 -20.13 12.92 -20.89
N LYS A 20 -19.49 11.79 -20.55
CA LYS A 20 -19.19 10.72 -21.52
C LYS A 20 -20.46 10.16 -22.17
N ASN A 21 -21.54 10.03 -21.40
CA ASN A 21 -22.82 9.58 -21.92
C ASN A 21 -23.45 10.61 -22.86
N LYS A 22 -23.35 11.91 -22.56
CA LYS A 22 -23.80 13.00 -23.43
C LYS A 22 -23.03 12.97 -24.76
N LYS A 23 -21.70 12.96 -24.70
CA LYS A 23 -20.83 12.86 -25.89
C LYS A 23 -21.15 11.64 -26.76
N ASN A 24 -21.28 10.46 -26.14
CA ASN A 24 -21.64 9.24 -26.86
C ASN A 24 -23.05 9.30 -27.48
N LYS A 25 -24.01 10.00 -26.86
CA LYS A 25 -25.35 10.18 -27.42
C LYS A 25 -25.32 11.14 -28.60
N GLU A 26 -24.59 12.24 -28.50
CA GLU A 26 -24.39 13.20 -29.60
C GLU A 26 -23.71 12.53 -30.79
N GLU A 27 -22.65 11.75 -30.55
CA GLU A 27 -21.96 10.97 -31.60
C GLU A 27 -22.88 9.94 -32.26
N LYS A 28 -23.68 9.20 -31.47
CA LYS A 28 -24.61 8.17 -32.01
C LYS A 28 -25.83 8.75 -32.70
N ALA A 29 -26.27 9.94 -32.30
CA ALA A 29 -27.36 10.66 -32.95
C ALA A 29 -26.88 11.40 -34.21
N SER A 30 -25.57 11.42 -34.50
CA SER A 30 -25.03 12.32 -35.51
C SER A 30 -25.31 11.86 -36.95
N GLY A 31 -26.33 12.51 -37.52
CA GLY A 31 -26.30 13.08 -38.88
C GLY A 31 -26.18 14.62 -38.87
N ILE A 32 -25.91 15.23 -37.71
CA ILE A 32 -25.79 16.69 -37.48
C ILE A 32 -24.55 16.94 -36.60
N ASN A 33 -23.89 18.08 -36.81
CA ASN A 33 -22.66 18.48 -36.11
C ASN A 33 -22.91 18.64 -34.59
N PRO A 34 -22.12 18.00 -33.71
CA PRO A 34 -22.28 18.13 -32.25
C PRO A 34 -22.05 19.58 -31.78
N ASP A 35 -22.74 19.95 -30.70
CA ASP A 35 -22.56 21.24 -30.04
C ASP A 35 -21.16 21.35 -29.41
N PRO A 36 -20.57 22.56 -29.37
CA PRO A 36 -19.27 22.76 -28.75
C PRO A 36 -19.33 22.43 -27.25
N PRO A 37 -18.24 21.86 -26.68
CA PRO A 37 -18.19 21.51 -25.27
C PRO A 37 -18.31 22.76 -24.40
N THR A 38 -19.03 22.63 -23.30
CA THR A 38 -19.18 23.70 -22.30
C THR A 38 -17.87 23.85 -21.50
N GLU A 39 -17.58 25.05 -20.97
CA GLU A 39 -16.38 25.29 -20.14
C GLU A 39 -16.19 24.25 -19.03
N ASN A 40 -17.27 23.86 -18.34
CA ASN A 40 -17.23 22.81 -17.32
C ASN A 40 -16.82 21.44 -17.88
N GLU A 41 -17.22 21.11 -19.10
CA GLU A 41 -16.87 19.86 -19.77
C GLU A 41 -15.39 19.88 -20.19
N THR A 42 -14.90 21.02 -20.67
CA THR A 42 -13.47 21.24 -20.92
C THR A 42 -12.65 21.07 -19.64
N LEU A 43 -13.09 21.65 -18.52
CA LEU A 43 -12.43 21.49 -17.22
C LEU A 43 -12.43 20.02 -16.74
N LEU A 44 -13.49 19.25 -17.00
CA LEU A 44 -13.51 17.81 -16.70
C LEU A 44 -12.44 17.06 -17.50
N GLU A 45 -12.28 17.38 -18.79
CA GLU A 45 -11.24 16.79 -19.64
C GLU A 45 -9.83 17.19 -19.19
N GLU A 46 -9.61 18.45 -18.82
CA GLU A 46 -8.33 18.93 -18.29
C GLU A 46 -7.95 18.24 -16.97
N ILE A 47 -8.91 18.07 -16.05
CA ILE A 47 -8.67 17.36 -14.79
C ILE A 47 -8.30 15.90 -15.06
N VAL A 48 -8.98 15.24 -16.01
CA VAL A 48 -8.64 13.86 -16.40
C VAL A 48 -7.23 13.79 -17.00
N ALA A 49 -6.88 14.71 -17.91
CA ALA A 49 -5.54 14.79 -18.49
C ALA A 49 -4.45 15.07 -17.42
N ALA A 50 -4.76 15.90 -16.43
CA ALA A 50 -3.88 16.14 -15.28
C ALA A 50 -3.72 14.87 -14.42
N MET A 51 -4.80 14.12 -14.18
CA MET A 51 -4.74 12.84 -13.45
C MET A 51 -3.90 11.79 -14.18
N GLU A 52 -4.04 11.68 -15.50
CA GLU A 52 -3.30 10.75 -16.35
C GLU A 52 -1.80 11.11 -16.42
N SER A 53 -1.49 12.39 -16.61
CA SER A 53 -0.10 12.87 -16.58
C SER A 53 0.55 12.74 -15.20
N THR A 54 -0.23 12.81 -14.12
CA THR A 54 0.26 12.60 -12.74
C THR A 54 0.42 11.12 -12.41
N THR A 55 -0.45 10.24 -12.89
CA THR A 55 -0.30 8.78 -12.73
C THR A 55 0.88 8.22 -13.53
N LEU A 56 1.32 8.90 -14.60
CA LEU A 56 2.61 8.61 -15.26
C LEU A 56 3.82 9.02 -14.39
N ARG A 57 3.68 9.99 -13.48
CA ARG A 57 4.74 10.40 -12.52
C ARG A 57 4.78 9.54 -11.26
N VAL A 58 3.63 9.10 -10.77
CA VAL A 58 3.50 8.14 -9.67
C VAL A 58 3.39 6.75 -10.28
N GLY A 59 4.53 6.17 -10.68
CA GLY A 59 4.61 4.84 -11.24
C GLY A 59 3.65 3.88 -10.53
N ASN A 60 2.68 3.39 -11.30
CA ASN A 60 1.50 2.66 -10.86
C ASN A 60 1.87 1.49 -9.92
N ALA A 61 1.95 1.73 -8.61
CA ALA A 61 2.40 0.72 -7.64
C ALA A 61 1.50 -0.53 -7.61
N ASN A 62 0.29 -0.43 -8.18
CA ASN A 62 -0.67 -1.51 -8.32
C ASN A 62 -0.60 -2.27 -9.65
N SER A 63 0.08 -1.78 -10.70
CA SER A 63 0.14 -2.47 -11.99
C SER A 63 0.82 -3.84 -11.88
N LYS A 64 1.93 -3.90 -11.12
CA LYS A 64 2.63 -5.17 -10.83
C LYS A 64 1.74 -6.15 -10.05
N LYS A 65 0.87 -5.65 -9.16
CA LYS A 65 -0.08 -6.50 -8.41
C LYS A 65 -1.21 -7.02 -9.30
N ASP A 66 -1.72 -6.23 -10.23
CA ASP A 66 -2.78 -6.68 -11.14
C ASP A 66 -2.26 -7.63 -12.22
N ASP A 67 -1.04 -7.42 -12.73
CA ASP A 67 -0.39 -8.38 -13.64
C ASP A 67 -0.12 -9.72 -12.96
N GLN A 68 0.28 -9.70 -11.68
CA GLN A 68 0.48 -10.93 -10.92
C GLN A 68 -0.85 -11.68 -10.69
N LYS A 69 -1.91 -10.96 -10.30
CA LYS A 69 -3.25 -11.56 -10.14
C LYS A 69 -3.77 -12.15 -11.45
N ARG A 70 -3.54 -11.49 -12.58
CA ARG A 70 -3.93 -11.98 -13.91
C ARG A 70 -3.17 -13.26 -14.28
N LYS A 71 -1.85 -13.30 -14.02
CA LYS A 71 -1.04 -14.51 -14.22
C LYS A 71 -1.51 -15.66 -13.33
N ASP A 72 -1.80 -15.37 -12.06
CA ASP A 72 -2.28 -16.38 -11.11
C ASP A 72 -3.66 -16.93 -11.52
N ALA A 73 -4.56 -16.08 -12.02
CA ALA A 73 -5.87 -16.50 -12.53
C ALA A 73 -5.76 -17.40 -13.77
N LEU A 74 -4.88 -17.05 -14.72
CA LEU A 74 -4.62 -17.87 -15.90
C LEU A 74 -3.99 -19.23 -15.52
N ALA A 75 -3.01 -19.22 -14.61
CA ALA A 75 -2.41 -20.46 -14.11
C ALA A 75 -3.43 -21.36 -13.40
N CYS A 76 -4.40 -20.79 -12.68
CA CYS A 76 -5.47 -21.54 -12.04
C CYS A 76 -6.42 -22.16 -13.08
N ARG A 77 -6.80 -21.40 -14.11
CA ARG A 77 -7.59 -21.88 -15.25
C ARG A 77 -6.89 -23.04 -15.97
N ASP A 78 -5.60 -22.90 -16.30
CA ASP A 78 -4.85 -23.92 -17.03
C ASP A 78 -4.69 -25.20 -16.20
N LYS A 79 -4.47 -25.07 -14.90
CA LYS A 79 -4.49 -26.22 -13.96
C LYS A 79 -5.86 -26.90 -13.94
N ALA A 80 -6.95 -26.14 -13.89
CA ALA A 80 -8.29 -26.70 -13.92
C ALA A 80 -8.55 -27.46 -15.23
N MET A 81 -8.27 -26.85 -16.38
CA MET A 81 -8.44 -27.46 -17.70
C MET A 81 -7.60 -28.73 -17.89
N THR A 82 -6.34 -28.72 -17.44
CA THR A 82 -5.47 -29.91 -17.52
C THR A 82 -5.93 -31.04 -16.59
N THR A 83 -6.43 -30.71 -15.39
CA THR A 83 -7.02 -31.74 -14.50
C THR A 83 -8.33 -32.29 -15.03
N TRP A 84 -9.16 -31.46 -15.67
CA TRP A 84 -10.41 -31.88 -16.27
C TRP A 84 -10.18 -32.78 -17.48
N ALA A 85 -9.24 -32.42 -18.36
CA ALA A 85 -8.83 -33.26 -19.49
C ALA A 85 -8.27 -34.63 -19.04
N LYS A 86 -7.47 -34.67 -17.97
CA LYS A 86 -6.95 -35.92 -17.39
C LYS A 86 -8.03 -36.78 -16.72
N ALA A 87 -9.06 -36.15 -16.15
CA ALA A 87 -10.18 -36.86 -15.54
C ALA A 87 -11.16 -37.42 -16.60
N GLY A 88 -11.29 -36.76 -17.75
CA GLY A 88 -12.03 -37.28 -18.91
C GLY A 88 -11.31 -38.41 -19.64
N ALA A 89 -9.99 -38.28 -19.82
CA ALA A 89 -9.17 -39.27 -20.52
C ALA A 89 -9.01 -40.60 -19.77
N SER A 90 -9.29 -40.67 -18.46
CA SER A 90 -9.31 -41.94 -17.72
C SER A 90 -10.60 -42.74 -17.90
N GLY A 91 -11.53 -42.28 -18.76
CA GLY A 91 -12.87 -42.85 -18.94
C GLY A 91 -13.19 -43.43 -20.32
N GLU A 92 -12.35 -43.28 -21.34
CA GLU A 92 -12.67 -43.75 -22.70
C GLU A 92 -11.75 -44.90 -23.17
N ALA A 93 -12.34 -46.09 -23.14
CA ALA A 93 -12.26 -47.20 -24.09
C ALA A 93 -10.88 -47.64 -24.66
N SER A 94 -10.37 -48.75 -24.12
CA SER A 94 -9.83 -49.82 -24.98
C SER A 94 -10.98 -50.79 -25.26
N ASP A 95 -11.64 -50.59 -26.39
CA ASP A 95 -12.63 -51.50 -26.97
C ASP A 95 -11.94 -52.75 -27.50
N SER A 96 -12.09 -53.87 -26.81
CA SER A 96 -11.89 -55.20 -27.38
C SER A 96 -12.64 -56.24 -26.54
N GLY A 97 -13.86 -56.57 -26.99
CA GLY A 97 -14.43 -57.90 -26.87
C GLY A 97 -15.13 -58.29 -25.56
N ASP A 98 -16.42 -58.60 -25.71
CA ASP A 98 -17.16 -59.68 -25.06
C ASP A 98 -18.38 -59.24 -24.22
N GLU A 99 -19.53 -59.70 -24.69
CA GLU A 99 -20.86 -59.62 -24.12
C GLU A 99 -20.93 -60.47 -22.85
N SER A 100 -21.27 -59.90 -21.69
CA SER A 100 -22.11 -60.56 -20.67
C SER A 100 -22.18 -59.77 -19.36
N ALA A 101 -23.38 -59.78 -18.79
CA ALA A 101 -23.72 -59.56 -17.39
C ALA A 101 -23.66 -58.12 -16.84
N THR A 102 -24.85 -57.54 -16.80
CA THR A 102 -25.37 -56.63 -15.77
C THR A 102 -24.79 -56.90 -14.39
N GLU A 103 -23.84 -56.09 -13.95
CA GLU A 103 -23.59 -55.81 -12.54
C GLU A 103 -23.01 -54.40 -12.42
N LYS A 104 -23.82 -53.46 -11.92
CA LYS A 104 -23.39 -52.09 -11.58
C LYS A 104 -22.38 -52.17 -10.43
N LYS A 105 -21.12 -52.44 -10.75
CA LYS A 105 -20.00 -52.29 -9.81
C LYS A 105 -19.86 -50.82 -9.47
N THR A 106 -20.44 -50.42 -8.34
CA THR A 106 -20.18 -49.10 -7.74
C THR A 106 -18.69 -48.99 -7.48
N VAL A 107 -18.00 -48.19 -8.29
CA VAL A 107 -16.59 -47.89 -8.17
C VAL A 107 -16.35 -47.30 -6.77
N LYS A 108 -15.81 -48.11 -5.85
CA LYS A 108 -15.33 -47.63 -4.55
C LYS A 108 -14.25 -46.60 -4.83
N ARG A 109 -14.61 -45.31 -4.75
CA ARG A 109 -13.66 -44.20 -4.81
C ARG A 109 -12.64 -44.44 -3.71
N ARG A 110 -11.42 -44.85 -4.08
CA ARG A 110 -10.32 -45.02 -3.14
C ARG A 110 -10.21 -43.72 -2.36
N GLY A 111 -10.46 -43.79 -1.05
CA GLY A 111 -10.45 -42.62 -0.18
C GLY A 111 -9.15 -41.85 -0.42
N ARG A 112 -9.28 -40.60 -0.89
CA ARG A 112 -8.14 -39.71 -1.13
C ARG A 112 -7.38 -39.61 0.18
N LYS A 113 -6.25 -40.31 0.30
CA LYS A 113 -5.34 -40.17 1.43
C LYS A 113 -4.87 -38.72 1.40
N ARG A 114 -5.49 -37.87 2.23
CA ARG A 114 -5.08 -36.48 2.40
C ARG A 114 -3.63 -36.57 2.84
N ARG A 115 -2.70 -36.12 2.00
CA ARG A 115 -1.30 -35.94 2.41
C ARG A 115 -1.38 -35.09 3.67
N ALA A 116 -0.75 -35.53 4.76
CA ALA A 116 -0.63 -34.73 5.97
C ALA A 116 0.22 -33.50 5.61
N SER A 117 -0.43 -32.47 5.06
CA SER A 117 0.13 -31.13 5.04
C SER A 117 0.23 -30.67 6.48
N SER A 118 1.31 -29.96 6.81
CA SER A 118 1.51 -29.37 8.14
C SER A 118 0.22 -28.75 8.66
N ASP A 119 -0.05 -28.97 9.94
CA ASP A 119 -1.25 -28.49 10.61
C ASP A 119 -1.40 -26.96 10.38
N PRO A 120 -2.51 -26.49 9.79
CA PRO A 120 -2.77 -25.06 9.61
C PRO A 120 -2.63 -24.25 10.91
N PHE A 121 -2.90 -24.85 12.07
CA PHE A 121 -2.73 -24.19 13.36
C PHE A 121 -1.25 -23.97 13.73
N GLN A 122 -0.36 -24.88 13.35
CA GLN A 122 1.08 -24.70 13.55
C GLN A 122 1.62 -23.53 12.72
N TYR A 123 1.18 -23.41 11.47
CA TYR A 123 1.55 -22.27 10.62
C TYR A 123 1.06 -20.94 11.19
N LEU A 124 -0.18 -20.91 11.70
CA LEU A 124 -0.72 -19.71 12.34
C LEU A 124 0.06 -19.35 13.61
N ALA A 125 0.39 -20.33 14.46
CA ALA A 125 1.18 -20.11 15.66
C ALA A 125 2.59 -19.59 15.34
N GLU A 126 3.26 -20.20 14.36
CA GLU A 126 4.59 -19.76 13.92
C GLU A 126 4.55 -18.34 13.32
N LYS A 127 3.51 -18.03 12.54
CA LYS A 127 3.30 -16.70 11.98
C LYS A 127 3.10 -15.66 13.08
N THR A 128 2.24 -15.94 14.06
CA THR A 128 2.01 -15.02 15.18
C THR A 128 3.26 -14.83 16.03
N ALA A 129 4.05 -15.88 16.26
CA ALA A 129 5.30 -15.77 17.00
C ALA A 129 6.28 -14.81 16.28
N LYS A 130 6.49 -15.03 14.97
CA LYS A 130 7.33 -14.15 14.15
C LYS A 130 6.85 -12.70 14.13
N GLU A 131 5.54 -12.46 13.99
CA GLU A 131 4.99 -11.11 14.03
C GLU A 131 5.18 -10.45 15.41
N THR A 132 5.02 -11.20 16.51
CA THR A 132 5.25 -10.66 17.85
C THR A 132 6.70 -10.34 18.12
N ASP A 133 7.64 -11.13 17.61
CA ASP A 133 9.07 -10.91 17.82
C ASP A 133 9.56 -9.70 17.01
N LEU A 134 9.15 -9.57 15.75
CA LEU A 134 9.42 -8.35 14.96
C LEU A 134 8.88 -7.08 15.63
N ARG A 135 7.69 -7.17 16.24
CA ARG A 135 7.09 -6.03 16.96
C ARG A 135 7.87 -5.66 18.23
N LYS A 136 8.45 -6.64 18.92
CA LYS A 136 9.33 -6.38 20.08
C LYS A 136 10.62 -5.69 19.64
N GLU A 137 11.25 -6.18 18.56
CA GLU A 137 12.45 -5.57 17.99
C GLU A 137 12.20 -4.11 17.56
N GLU A 138 11.06 -3.84 16.91
CA GLU A 138 10.67 -2.47 16.53
C GLU A 138 10.47 -1.56 17.75
N LEU A 139 9.83 -2.06 18.81
CA LEU A 139 9.66 -1.31 20.06
C LEU A 139 10.99 -1.04 20.76
N GLU A 140 11.91 -2.01 20.75
CA GLU A 140 13.25 -1.84 21.31
C GLU A 140 14.06 -0.81 20.54
N PHE A 141 14.02 -0.86 19.21
CA PHE A 141 14.66 0.14 18.36
C PHE A 141 14.08 1.54 18.58
N GLN A 142 12.76 1.65 18.68
CA GLN A 142 12.10 2.92 18.98
C GLN A 142 12.49 3.46 20.37
N ARG A 143 12.58 2.57 21.37
CA ARG A 143 13.03 2.95 22.73
C ARG A 143 14.48 3.45 22.71
N GLN A 144 15.37 2.80 21.97
CA GLN A 144 16.76 3.22 21.82
C GLN A 144 16.85 4.59 21.11
N GLN A 145 16.07 4.80 20.05
CA GLN A 145 16.03 6.08 19.35
C GLN A 145 15.56 7.23 20.26
N LEU A 146 14.54 6.98 21.08
CA LEU A 146 14.05 7.96 22.06
C LEU A 146 15.08 8.24 23.15
N GLN A 147 15.79 7.21 23.63
CA GLN A 147 16.88 7.39 24.60
C GLN A 147 18.03 8.22 24.03
N LEU A 148 18.45 7.93 22.80
CA LEU A 148 19.50 8.68 22.11
C LEU A 148 19.10 10.15 21.91
N GLN A 149 17.85 10.39 21.50
CA GLN A 149 17.32 11.76 21.35
C GLN A 149 17.27 12.50 22.69
N ALA A 150 16.86 11.83 23.76
CA ALA A 150 16.83 12.42 25.10
C ALA A 150 18.24 12.74 25.63
N GLU A 151 19.23 11.90 25.31
CA GLU A 151 20.63 12.14 25.66
C GLU A 151 21.22 13.32 24.89
N GLN A 152 20.97 13.40 23.58
CA GLN A 152 21.35 14.57 22.76
C GLN A 152 20.74 15.88 23.28
N GLN A 153 19.45 15.87 23.66
CA GLN A 153 18.80 17.05 24.24
C GLN A 153 19.43 17.45 25.58
N LYS A 154 19.78 16.47 26.43
CA LYS A 154 20.46 16.73 27.70
C LYS A 154 21.86 17.31 27.49
N GLU A 155 22.62 16.80 26.53
CA GLU A 155 23.94 17.34 26.19
C GLU A 155 23.82 18.78 25.65
N GLN A 156 22.90 19.03 24.72
CA GLN A 156 22.64 20.38 24.22
C GLN A 156 22.27 21.35 25.35
N PHE A 157 21.42 20.92 26.29
CA PHE A 157 21.05 21.74 27.44
C PHE A 157 22.25 22.02 28.36
N LYS A 158 23.12 21.02 28.63
CA LYS A 158 24.34 21.22 29.41
C LYS A 158 25.29 22.21 28.73
N VAL A 159 25.53 22.08 27.43
CA VAL A 159 26.38 23.00 26.66
C VAL A 159 25.81 24.42 26.70
N GLN A 160 24.49 24.58 26.55
CA GLN A 160 23.85 25.89 26.65
C GLN A 160 24.01 26.50 28.05
N GLN A 161 23.88 25.69 29.10
CA GLN A 161 24.04 26.14 30.48
C GLN A 161 25.50 26.57 30.77
N GLU A 162 26.47 25.85 30.21
CA GLU A 162 27.89 26.14 30.35
C GLU A 162 28.28 27.42 29.58
N GLN A 163 27.74 27.63 28.37
CA GLN A 163 27.89 28.89 27.64
C GLN A 163 27.30 30.08 28.40
N MET A 164 26.11 29.93 29.00
CA MET A 164 25.50 30.98 29.81
C MET A 164 26.36 31.33 31.04
N LYS A 165 26.91 30.32 31.71
CA LYS A 165 27.81 30.51 32.85
C LYS A 165 29.10 31.23 32.44
N GLN A 166 29.68 30.86 31.30
CA GLN A 166 30.88 31.51 30.77
C GLN A 166 30.62 32.99 30.40
N MET A 167 29.48 33.29 29.77
CA MET A 167 29.07 34.67 29.47
C MET A 167 28.88 35.50 30.75
N MET A 168 28.21 34.94 31.76
CA MET A 168 28.00 35.62 33.05
C MET A 168 29.33 35.89 33.76
N GLN A 169 30.25 34.93 33.76
CA GLN A 169 31.57 35.08 34.37
C GLN A 169 32.43 36.12 33.63
N SER A 170 32.37 36.15 32.29
CA SER A 170 32.99 37.20 31.49
C SER A 170 32.43 38.58 31.83
N GLN A 171 31.09 38.71 31.92
CA GLN A 171 30.45 39.97 32.26
C GLN A 171 30.83 40.45 33.68
N MET A 172 30.84 39.56 34.67
CA MET A 172 31.31 39.88 36.03
C MET A 172 32.78 40.34 36.05
N ASN A 173 33.66 39.64 35.33
CA ASN A 173 35.07 40.01 35.25
C ASN A 173 35.26 41.38 34.60
N THR A 174 34.50 41.70 33.54
CA THR A 174 34.54 43.03 32.91
C THR A 174 34.03 44.13 33.84
N GLN A 175 32.93 43.90 34.57
CA GLN A 175 32.41 44.86 35.54
C GLN A 175 33.42 45.12 36.67
N ASN A 176 34.04 44.07 37.20
CA ASN A 176 35.07 44.18 38.23
C ASN A 176 36.31 44.95 37.73
N LEU A 177 36.75 44.71 36.49
CA LEU A 177 37.87 45.45 35.90
C LEU A 177 37.54 46.94 35.71
N VAL A 178 36.34 47.26 35.24
CA VAL A 178 35.87 48.65 35.10
C VAL A 178 35.83 49.33 36.46
N LEU A 179 35.31 48.66 37.49
CA LEU A 179 35.25 49.20 38.86
C LEU A 179 36.66 49.48 39.40
N ALA A 180 37.61 48.56 39.19
CA ALA A 180 38.99 48.72 39.62
C ALA A 180 39.71 49.87 38.89
N LEU A 181 39.42 50.09 37.60
CA LEU A 181 39.94 51.22 36.83
C LEU A 181 39.36 52.55 37.32
N VAL A 182 38.06 52.61 37.60
CA VAL A 182 37.39 53.80 38.16
C VAL A 182 37.99 54.15 39.53
N GLN A 183 38.19 53.17 40.41
CA GLN A 183 38.82 53.36 41.72
C GLN A 183 40.27 53.86 41.64
N LYS A 184 41.03 53.46 40.60
CA LYS A 184 42.38 53.97 40.34
C LYS A 184 42.40 55.40 39.81
N LEU A 185 41.37 55.83 39.09
CA LEU A 185 41.24 57.19 38.55
C LEU A 185 40.66 58.19 39.56
N THR A 186 40.06 57.72 40.66
CA THR A 186 39.45 58.56 41.71
C THR A 186 40.33 58.73 42.97
N LYS A 187 41.56 58.18 42.96
CA LYS A 187 42.63 58.47 43.91
C LYS A 187 43.73 59.25 43.20
#